data_AF-A0A813LR90-F1
#
_entry.id   AF-A0A813LR90-F1
#
_cell.length_a   1.000
_cell.length_b   1.000
_cell.length_c   1.000
_cell.angle_alpha   90.00
_cell.angle_beta   90.00
_cell.angle_gamma   90.00
#
_symmetry.space_group_name_H-M   'P 1'
#
loop_
_entity.id
_entity.type
_entity.pdbx_description
1 polymer ?
#
loop_
_entity_poly.entity_id
_entity_poly.type
_entity_poly.pdbx_seq_one_letter_code
_entity_poly.pdbx_strand_id
1 'polypeptide(L)'
;TGRVTAQQFARVLCSLVPGFSARDMKTLADYYTEPSFKKPQVVGYKPFLRTVDSVFVTPDLEKYPTMQVPRPGSSLQTGTAAFEPNPCDDEEAMQKVLVRIALMCKTRGAIFRTGFQDAERSSDTSLLCTRYAGKVTEMQFLQHFPFFSEISDYELQLVLQRYSNDSGDICYV
;
A
#
# COMPACT_ATOMS: atom_id res chain seq x y z
N THR A 1 34.28 -2.01 11.17
CA THR A 1 33.54 -3.26 11.40
C THR A 1 32.10 -3.07 10.93
N GLY A 2 31.60 -3.89 10.00
CA GLY A 2 30.27 -3.71 9.37
C GLY A 2 29.10 -4.31 10.15
N ARG A 3 29.18 -4.34 11.49
CA ARG A 3 28.27 -5.09 12.37
C ARG A 3 27.82 -4.26 13.56
N VAL A 4 26.60 -4.51 14.03
CA VAL A 4 25.96 -3.83 15.17
C VAL A 4 25.23 -4.84 16.05
N THR A 5 24.83 -4.43 17.25
CA THR A 5 23.92 -5.25 18.07
C THR A 5 22.51 -5.18 17.53
N ALA A 6 21.68 -6.20 17.80
CA ALA A 6 20.27 -6.18 17.39
C ALA A 6 19.51 -4.97 17.95
N GLN A 7 19.83 -4.55 19.18
CA GLN A 7 19.23 -3.36 19.80
C GLN A 7 19.65 -2.06 19.09
N GLN A 8 20.92 -1.94 18.69
CA GLN A 8 21.40 -0.80 17.90
C GLN A 8 20.71 -0.75 16.54
N PHE A 9 20.58 -1.89 15.87
CA PHE A 9 19.88 -2.02 14.59
C PHE A 9 18.40 -1.60 14.71
N ALA A 10 17.67 -2.15 15.68
CA ALA A 10 16.26 -1.81 15.90
C ALA A 10 16.07 -0.33 16.26
N ARG A 11 16.93 0.24 17.12
CA ARG A 11 16.85 1.67 17.48
C ARG A 11 16.99 2.58 16.26
N VAL A 12 17.90 2.26 15.34
CA VAL A 12 18.07 3.02 14.11
C VAL A 12 16.85 2.89 13.22
N LEU A 13 16.31 1.68 13.03
CA LEU A 13 15.09 1.48 12.25
C LEU A 13 13.89 2.25 12.84
N CYS A 14 13.67 2.21 14.16
CA CYS A 14 12.64 3.01 14.83
C CYS A 14 12.79 4.51 14.54
N SER A 15 14.03 5.02 14.48
CA SER A 15 14.29 6.45 14.27
C SER A 15 14.10 6.88 12.81
N LEU A 16 14.34 5.98 11.86
CA LEU A 16 14.26 6.27 10.43
C LEU A 16 12.86 6.02 9.86
N VAL A 17 12.14 5.03 10.38
CA VAL A 17 10.81 4.61 9.89
C VAL A 17 9.83 4.60 11.06
N PRO A 18 9.14 5.74 11.32
CA PRO A 18 8.10 5.80 12.34
C PRO A 18 7.00 4.77 12.06
N GLY A 19 6.55 4.06 13.09
CA GLY A 19 5.49 3.05 12.98
C GLY A 19 5.96 1.68 12.46
N PHE A 20 7.25 1.48 12.23
CA PHE A 20 7.78 0.18 11.83
C PHE A 20 7.63 -0.85 12.96
N SER A 21 6.96 -1.97 12.66
CA SER A 21 6.56 -2.97 13.64
C SER A 21 7.75 -3.59 14.38
N ALA A 22 7.61 -3.79 15.70
CA ALA A 22 8.62 -4.47 16.52
C ALA A 22 8.87 -5.92 16.04
N ARG A 23 7.84 -6.57 15.49
CA ARG A 23 7.97 -7.90 14.89
C ARG A 23 8.88 -7.86 13.67
N ASP A 24 8.65 -6.92 12.77
CA ASP A 24 9.38 -6.82 11.50
C ASP A 24 10.83 -6.39 11.73
N MET A 25 11.07 -5.49 12.69
CA MET A 25 12.43 -5.14 13.13
C MET A 25 13.21 -6.35 13.62
N LYS A 26 12.58 -7.20 14.44
CA LYS A 26 13.20 -8.43 14.94
C LYS A 26 13.48 -9.38 13.79
N THR A 27 12.51 -9.60 12.90
CA THR A 27 12.68 -10.45 11.71
C THR A 27 13.83 -9.98 10.83
N LEU A 28 13.96 -8.67 10.58
CA LEU A 28 15.10 -8.12 9.82
C LEU A 28 16.43 -8.30 10.57
N ALA A 29 16.46 -8.06 11.88
CA ALA A 29 17.67 -8.25 12.68
C ALA A 29 18.13 -9.71 12.64
N ASP A 30 17.20 -10.65 12.75
CA ASP A 30 17.46 -12.09 12.68
C ASP A 30 17.94 -12.50 11.29
N TYR A 31 17.33 -11.98 10.21
CA TYR A 31 17.72 -12.26 8.83
C TYR A 31 19.16 -11.82 8.51
N TYR A 32 19.55 -10.63 8.98
CA TYR A 32 20.90 -10.10 8.78
C TYR A 32 21.90 -10.51 9.88
N THR A 33 21.53 -11.44 10.77
CA THR A 33 22.44 -11.97 11.78
C THR A 33 23.42 -12.95 11.16
N GLU A 34 24.72 -12.69 11.33
CA GLU A 34 25.78 -13.57 10.86
C GLU A 34 26.19 -14.55 11.98
N PRO A 35 25.89 -15.86 11.86
CA PRO A 35 26.08 -16.84 12.94
C PRO A 35 27.55 -17.07 13.30
N SER A 36 28.48 -16.76 12.40
CA SER A 36 29.92 -16.95 12.58
C SER A 36 30.57 -15.93 13.53
N PHE A 37 29.83 -14.95 14.04
CA PHE A 37 30.37 -13.86 14.86
C PHE A 37 29.98 -13.96 16.34
N LYS A 38 30.87 -13.47 17.21
CA LYS A 38 30.62 -13.43 18.65
C LYS A 38 29.61 -12.33 19.00
N LYS A 39 28.61 -12.69 19.80
CA LYS A 39 27.69 -11.75 20.45
C LYS A 39 28.49 -10.69 21.23
N PRO A 40 28.04 -9.42 21.28
CA PRO A 40 26.69 -8.95 20.91
C PRO A 40 26.56 -8.37 19.48
N GLN A 41 27.66 -8.12 18.75
CA GLN A 41 27.65 -7.45 17.44
C GLN A 41 27.58 -8.46 16.28
N VAL A 42 26.41 -9.07 16.10
CA VAL A 42 26.20 -10.15 15.12
C VAL A 42 25.40 -9.72 13.90
N VAL A 43 24.73 -8.55 13.93
CA VAL A 43 23.88 -8.10 12.82
C VAL A 43 24.73 -7.37 11.80
N GLY A 44 24.81 -7.91 10.58
CA GLY A 44 25.49 -7.31 9.44
C GLY A 44 24.66 -6.19 8.82
N TYR A 45 24.88 -4.95 9.26
CA TYR A 45 24.13 -3.80 8.72
C TYR A 45 24.58 -3.40 7.30
N LYS A 46 25.81 -3.74 6.89
CA LYS A 46 26.32 -3.44 5.54
C LYS A 46 25.55 -4.20 4.43
N PRO A 47 25.33 -5.53 4.55
CA PRO A 47 24.43 -6.26 3.68
C PRO A 47 23.02 -5.64 3.64
N PHE A 48 22.47 -5.27 4.79
CA PHE A 48 21.17 -4.58 4.85
C PHE A 48 21.16 -3.28 4.03
N LEU A 49 22.15 -2.40 4.22
CA LEU A 49 22.24 -1.16 3.46
C LEU A 49 22.37 -1.42 1.96
N ARG A 50 23.14 -2.41 1.53
CA ARG A 50 23.23 -2.77 0.10
C ARG A 50 21.87 -3.17 -0.47
N THR A 51 21.08 -3.94 0.28
CA THR A 51 19.72 -4.31 -0.16
C THR A 51 18.84 -3.08 -0.28
N VAL A 52 18.88 -2.16 0.69
CA VAL A 52 18.11 -0.91 0.64
C VAL A 52 18.57 -0.02 -0.53
N ASP A 53 19.87 0.14 -0.71
CA ASP A 53 20.46 0.96 -1.78
C ASP A 53 20.18 0.38 -3.17
N SER A 54 20.03 -0.94 -3.29
CA SER A 54 19.74 -1.61 -4.58
C SER A 54 18.42 -1.16 -5.22
N VAL A 55 17.50 -0.60 -4.42
CA VAL A 55 16.25 0.00 -4.91
C VAL A 55 16.51 1.27 -5.72
N PHE A 56 17.58 2.00 -5.38
CA PHE A 56 17.92 3.29 -5.97
C PHE A 56 19.05 3.20 -6.99
N VAL A 57 20.03 2.32 -6.74
CA VAL A 57 21.30 2.26 -7.47
C VAL A 57 21.65 0.81 -7.79
N THR A 58 22.05 0.55 -9.04
CA THR A 58 22.73 -0.70 -9.39
C THR A 58 24.23 -0.54 -9.09
N PRO A 59 24.80 -1.29 -8.13
CA PRO A 59 26.22 -1.16 -7.80
C PRO A 59 27.11 -1.65 -8.95
N ASP A 60 28.36 -1.18 -8.95
CA ASP A 60 29.43 -1.64 -9.86
C ASP A 60 29.15 -1.41 -11.37
N LEU A 61 28.33 -0.42 -11.73
CA LEU A 61 28.02 -0.10 -13.14
C LEU A 61 29.26 0.29 -13.95
N GLU A 62 30.28 0.85 -13.30
CA GLU A 62 31.57 1.14 -13.92
C GLU A 62 32.29 -0.11 -14.45
N LYS A 63 31.97 -1.29 -13.93
CA LYS A 63 32.50 -2.58 -14.41
C LYS A 63 31.66 -3.17 -15.55
N TYR A 64 30.41 -2.72 -15.71
CA TYR A 64 29.43 -3.28 -16.64
C TYR A 64 28.68 -2.16 -17.38
N PRO A 65 29.35 -1.41 -18.27
CA PRO A 65 28.77 -0.21 -18.91
C PRO A 65 27.57 -0.51 -19.83
N THR A 66 27.40 -1.77 -20.26
CA THR A 66 26.27 -2.20 -21.11
C THR A 66 25.10 -2.78 -20.33
N MET A 67 25.17 -2.80 -18.99
CA MET A 67 24.08 -3.31 -18.15
C MET A 67 22.89 -2.36 -18.20
N GLN A 68 21.69 -2.90 -18.45
CA GLN A 68 20.46 -2.13 -18.42
C GLN A 68 20.06 -1.87 -16.96
N VAL A 69 20.01 -0.59 -16.58
CA VAL A 69 19.67 -0.16 -15.23
C VAL A 69 18.16 -0.01 -15.12
N PRO A 70 17.49 -0.70 -14.18
CA PRO A 70 16.07 -0.50 -13.94
C PRO A 70 15.81 0.92 -13.42
N ARG A 71 14.64 1.47 -13.73
CA ARG A 71 14.23 2.78 -13.19
C ARG A 71 14.25 2.71 -11.65
N PRO A 72 14.79 3.72 -10.94
CA PRO A 72 14.78 3.73 -9.48
C PRO A 72 13.38 3.48 -8.92
N GLY A 73 13.27 2.56 -7.97
CA GLY A 73 12.00 2.16 -7.36
C GLY A 73 11.09 1.30 -8.23
N SER A 74 11.50 0.84 -9.42
CA SER A 74 10.66 -0.04 -10.24
C SER A 74 10.34 -1.37 -9.55
N SER A 75 11.20 -1.84 -8.64
CA SER A 75 10.95 -3.00 -7.79
C SER A 75 9.91 -2.75 -6.69
N LEU A 76 9.65 -1.47 -6.37
CA LEU A 76 8.62 -1.05 -5.42
C LEU A 76 7.33 -0.62 -6.12
N GLN A 77 7.38 -0.36 -7.43
CA GLN A 77 6.21 -0.02 -8.23
C GLN A 77 5.39 -1.28 -8.50
N THR A 78 4.49 -1.61 -7.59
CA THR A 78 3.24 -2.32 -7.93
C THR A 78 2.33 -1.39 -8.73
N GLY A 79 2.82 -0.86 -9.86
CA GLY A 79 2.09 0.00 -10.80
C GLY A 79 1.29 1.14 -10.16
N THR A 80 0.33 1.67 -10.91
CA THR A 80 -0.77 2.51 -10.43
C THR A 80 -1.82 1.69 -9.64
N ALA A 81 -1.43 0.55 -9.07
CA ALA A 81 -2.31 -0.45 -8.46
C ALA A 81 -1.63 -1.03 -7.20
N ALA A 82 -1.39 -0.19 -6.20
CA ALA A 82 -1.05 -0.69 -4.86
C ALA A 82 -2.26 -1.37 -4.18
N PHE A 83 -3.44 -1.26 -4.78
CA PHE A 83 -4.66 -1.90 -4.34
C PHE A 83 -5.06 -3.02 -5.31
N GLU A 84 -5.01 -4.26 -4.83
CA GLU A 84 -5.68 -5.39 -5.48
C GLU A 84 -7.03 -5.58 -4.79
N PRO A 85 -8.15 -5.62 -5.53
CA PRO A 85 -9.44 -5.80 -4.88
C PRO A 85 -9.52 -7.17 -4.19
N ASN A 86 -10.14 -7.23 -3.02
CA ASN A 86 -10.26 -8.43 -2.18
C ASN A 86 -11.16 -9.49 -2.82
N PRO A 87 -10.85 -10.79 -2.76
CA PRO A 87 -11.67 -11.83 -3.37
C PRO A 87 -13.13 -11.75 -2.89
N CYS A 88 -14.08 -11.98 -3.79
CA CYS A 88 -15.51 -11.97 -3.49
C CYS A 88 -16.05 -13.40 -3.47
N ASP A 89 -16.88 -13.73 -2.47
CA ASP A 89 -17.54 -15.05 -2.40
C ASP A 89 -18.57 -15.24 -3.53
N ASP A 90 -19.21 -14.15 -3.97
CA ASP A 90 -20.22 -14.12 -5.03
C ASP A 90 -19.74 -13.26 -6.21
N GLU A 91 -18.79 -13.79 -6.99
CA GLU A 91 -18.25 -13.12 -8.18
C GLU A 91 -19.32 -12.87 -9.26
N GLU A 92 -20.36 -13.71 -9.33
CA GLU A 92 -21.43 -13.53 -10.31
C GLU A 92 -22.30 -12.31 -9.97
N ALA A 93 -22.71 -12.16 -8.70
CA ALA A 93 -23.42 -10.96 -8.25
C ALA A 93 -22.53 -9.71 -8.36
N MET A 94 -21.26 -9.82 -7.99
CA MET A 94 -20.30 -8.71 -8.11
C MET A 94 -20.20 -8.21 -9.56
N GLN A 95 -20.06 -9.12 -10.52
CA GLN A 95 -19.98 -8.77 -11.93
C GLN A 95 -21.28 -8.11 -12.43
N LYS A 96 -22.45 -8.61 -12.01
CA LYS A 96 -23.75 -8.01 -12.36
C LYS A 96 -23.87 -6.58 -11.82
N VAL A 97 -23.45 -6.36 -10.58
CA VAL A 97 -23.45 -5.03 -9.94
C VAL A 97 -22.53 -4.07 -10.67
N LEU A 98 -21.29 -4.49 -10.97
CA LEU A 98 -20.33 -3.67 -11.71
C LEU A 98 -20.84 -3.29 -13.11
N VAL A 99 -21.44 -4.22 -13.84
CA VAL A 99 -22.06 -3.94 -15.15
C VAL A 99 -23.20 -2.94 -15.02
N ARG A 100 -24.06 -3.09 -14.00
CA ARG A 100 -25.17 -2.18 -13.76
C ARG A 100 -24.68 -0.78 -13.42
N ILE A 101 -23.70 -0.66 -12.52
CA ILE A 101 -23.03 0.59 -12.17
C ILE A 101 -22.43 1.24 -13.43
N ALA A 102 -21.70 0.48 -14.24
CA ALA A 102 -21.08 0.99 -15.46
C ALA A 102 -22.12 1.54 -16.45
N LEU A 103 -23.26 0.84 -16.61
CA LEU A 103 -24.37 1.31 -17.43
C LEU A 103 -24.98 2.62 -16.89
N MET A 104 -25.17 2.71 -15.58
CA MET A 104 -25.67 3.93 -14.93
C MET A 104 -24.70 5.12 -15.10
N CYS A 105 -23.38 4.90 -14.95
CA CYS A 105 -22.37 5.91 -15.23
C CYS A 105 -22.43 6.38 -16.69
N LYS A 106 -22.53 5.44 -17.64
CA LYS A 106 -22.58 5.76 -19.08
C LYS A 106 -23.84 6.53 -19.48
N THR A 107 -24.98 6.21 -18.87
CA THR A 107 -26.27 6.83 -19.21
C THR A 107 -26.50 8.17 -18.52
N ARG A 108 -25.95 8.36 -17.31
CA ARG A 108 -26.18 9.54 -16.48
C ARG A 108 -24.97 10.47 -16.37
N GLY A 109 -23.82 10.08 -16.92
CA GLY A 109 -22.59 10.89 -16.88
C GLY A 109 -21.96 10.99 -15.50
N ALA A 110 -22.21 10.03 -14.61
CA ALA A 110 -21.62 10.03 -13.27
C ALA A 110 -20.12 9.68 -13.33
N ILE A 111 -19.30 10.47 -12.63
CA ILE A 111 -17.86 10.26 -12.49
C ILE A 111 -17.55 10.08 -11.01
N PHE A 112 -17.28 8.85 -10.57
CA PHE A 112 -16.99 8.55 -9.17
C PHE A 112 -15.78 9.29 -8.63
N ARG A 113 -14.73 9.41 -9.45
CA ARG A 113 -13.50 10.09 -9.07
C ARG A 113 -13.75 11.52 -8.58
N THR A 114 -14.62 12.29 -9.25
CA THR A 114 -14.88 13.68 -8.84
C THR A 114 -15.66 13.73 -7.53
N GLY A 115 -16.63 12.83 -7.33
CA GLY A 115 -17.40 12.76 -6.09
C GLY A 115 -16.56 12.44 -4.86
N PHE A 116 -15.64 11.47 -4.97
CA PHE A 116 -14.78 11.06 -3.87
C PHE A 116 -13.59 12.00 -3.64
N GLN A 117 -13.08 12.67 -4.68
CA GLN A 117 -12.03 13.68 -4.52
C GLN A 117 -12.49 14.88 -3.71
N ASP A 118 -13.77 15.28 -3.82
CA ASP A 118 -14.30 16.37 -3.00
C ASP A 118 -14.44 15.95 -1.53
N ALA A 119 -14.76 14.68 -1.26
CA ALA A 119 -14.78 14.12 0.09
C ALA A 119 -13.39 14.09 0.76
N GLU A 120 -12.33 13.80 -0.02
CA GLU A 120 -10.94 13.86 0.44
C GLU A 120 -10.43 15.29 0.70
N ARG A 121 -11.07 16.31 0.12
CA ARG A 121 -10.64 17.72 0.23
C ARG A 121 -11.18 18.45 1.46
N SER A 122 -12.24 17.93 2.08
CA SER A 122 -12.90 18.58 3.21
C SER A 122 -11.92 18.87 4.37
N SER A 123 -12.16 19.96 5.10
CA SER A 123 -11.47 20.21 6.38
C SER A 123 -11.94 19.24 7.48
N ASP A 124 -13.11 18.63 7.29
CA ASP A 124 -13.68 17.60 8.17
C ASP A 124 -13.25 16.18 7.78
N THR A 125 -12.31 16.03 6.82
CA THR A 125 -11.76 14.73 6.46
C THR A 125 -11.11 14.12 7.69
N SER A 126 -11.58 12.92 8.05
CA SER A 126 -11.09 12.12 9.18
C SER A 126 -9.57 12.16 9.27
N LEU A 127 -9.01 12.37 10.48
CA LEU A 127 -7.57 12.24 10.74
C LEU A 127 -7.01 10.86 10.31
N LEU A 128 -7.89 9.89 10.05
CA LEU A 128 -7.58 8.54 9.62
C LEU A 128 -7.31 8.44 8.10
N CYS A 129 -7.91 9.33 7.28
CA CYS A 129 -7.76 9.28 5.82
C CYS A 129 -7.02 10.52 5.33
N THR A 130 -5.78 10.33 4.89
CA THR A 130 -4.94 11.41 4.36
C THR A 130 -5.53 11.97 3.06
N ARG A 131 -5.43 13.29 2.87
CA ARG A 131 -5.90 13.93 1.64
C ARG A 131 -5.17 13.37 0.42
N TYR A 132 -5.91 13.15 -0.68
CA TYR A 132 -5.38 12.61 -1.94
C TYR A 132 -4.76 11.21 -1.80
N ALA A 133 -5.21 10.41 -0.84
CA ALA A 133 -4.73 9.05 -0.65
C ALA A 133 -5.34 8.05 -1.65
N GLY A 134 -6.37 8.47 -2.41
CA GLY A 134 -7.11 7.59 -3.32
C GLY A 134 -8.07 6.66 -2.60
N LYS A 135 -8.43 7.00 -1.36
CA LYS A 135 -9.30 6.21 -0.50
C LYS A 135 -10.18 7.11 0.35
N VAL A 136 -11.33 6.60 0.77
CA VAL A 136 -12.31 7.30 1.62
C VAL A 136 -12.81 6.37 2.70
N THR A 137 -13.32 6.90 3.81
CA THR A 137 -13.96 6.03 4.81
C THR A 137 -15.23 5.40 4.23
N GLU A 138 -15.68 4.27 4.79
CA GLU A 138 -16.95 3.64 4.38
C GLU A 138 -18.13 4.64 4.42
N MET A 139 -18.24 5.42 5.49
CA MET A 139 -19.29 6.44 5.62
C MET A 139 -19.21 7.50 4.50
N GLN A 140 -18.00 7.97 4.18
CA GLN A 140 -17.79 8.92 3.07
C GLN A 140 -18.13 8.28 1.72
N PHE A 141 -17.76 7.02 1.51
CA PHE A 141 -18.15 6.28 0.31
C PHE A 141 -19.67 6.27 0.16
N LEU A 142 -20.39 5.86 1.20
CA LEU A 142 -21.85 5.77 1.19
C LEU A 142 -22.52 7.14 0.97
N GLN A 143 -22.03 8.20 1.61
CA GLN A 143 -22.56 9.56 1.47
C GLN A 143 -22.39 10.13 0.07
N HIS A 144 -21.28 9.80 -0.60
CA HIS A 144 -20.93 10.34 -1.91
C HIS A 144 -21.21 9.37 -3.06
N PHE A 145 -21.75 8.18 -2.79
CA PHE A 145 -22.06 7.19 -3.82
C PHE A 145 -23.29 7.62 -4.63
N PRO A 146 -23.16 7.91 -5.95
CA PRO A 146 -24.24 8.52 -6.74
C PRO A 146 -25.49 7.66 -6.95
N PHE A 147 -25.41 6.36 -6.67
CA PHE A 147 -26.46 5.38 -6.97
C PHE A 147 -26.94 4.64 -5.72
N PHE A 148 -26.81 5.28 -4.55
CA PHE A 148 -27.14 4.67 -3.27
C PHE A 148 -28.58 4.15 -3.21
N SER A 149 -29.53 4.84 -3.84
CA SER A 149 -30.95 4.44 -3.88
C SER A 149 -31.28 3.33 -4.89
N GLU A 150 -30.38 3.00 -5.80
CA GLU A 150 -30.61 2.08 -6.93
C GLU A 150 -29.83 0.77 -6.81
N ILE A 151 -29.03 0.64 -5.77
CA ILE A 151 -28.29 -0.57 -5.43
C ILE A 151 -28.82 -1.08 -4.11
N SER A 152 -29.03 -2.39 -4.02
CA SER A 152 -29.46 -3.00 -2.76
C SER A 152 -28.33 -2.99 -1.73
N ASP A 153 -28.69 -3.00 -0.45
CA ASP A 153 -27.71 -3.03 0.64
C ASP A 153 -26.73 -4.22 0.52
N TYR A 154 -27.21 -5.38 0.05
CA TYR A 154 -26.38 -6.55 -0.21
C TYR A 154 -25.30 -6.28 -1.27
N GLU A 155 -25.72 -5.73 -2.42
CA GLU A 155 -24.80 -5.41 -3.52
C GLU A 155 -23.81 -4.32 -3.13
N LEU A 156 -24.24 -3.36 -2.32
CA LEU A 156 -23.38 -2.30 -1.81
C LEU A 156 -22.34 -2.85 -0.83
N GLN A 157 -22.72 -3.77 0.05
CA GLN A 157 -21.78 -4.48 0.93
C GLN A 157 -20.74 -5.29 0.15
N LEU A 158 -21.13 -5.96 -0.94
CA LEU A 158 -20.18 -6.66 -1.81
C LEU A 158 -19.13 -5.69 -2.39
N VAL A 159 -19.57 -4.52 -2.86
CA VAL A 159 -18.65 -3.49 -3.37
C VAL A 159 -17.72 -2.98 -2.27
N LEU A 160 -18.26 -2.68 -1.08
CA LEU A 160 -17.45 -2.22 0.05
C LEU A 160 -16.39 -3.25 0.47
N GLN A 161 -16.76 -4.53 0.53
CA GLN A 161 -15.81 -5.60 0.88
C GLN A 161 -14.74 -5.82 -0.19
N ARG A 162 -15.11 -5.77 -1.48
CA ARG A 162 -14.15 -5.93 -2.59
C ARG A 162 -13.10 -4.81 -2.59
N TYR A 163 -13.51 -3.59 -2.25
CA TYR A 163 -12.66 -2.40 -2.36
C TYR A 163 -12.11 -1.88 -1.02
N SER A 164 -12.29 -2.61 0.09
CA SER A 164 -11.74 -2.21 1.40
C SER A 164 -10.27 -2.57 1.58
N ASN A 165 -9.54 -1.77 2.33
CA ASN A 165 -8.16 -2.05 2.75
C ASN A 165 -8.09 -2.56 4.20
N ASP A 166 -6.89 -2.89 4.67
CA ASP A 166 -6.63 -3.36 6.05
C ASP A 166 -7.08 -2.38 7.14
N SER A 167 -7.24 -1.10 6.82
CA SER A 167 -7.73 -0.06 7.74
C SER A 167 -9.26 0.10 7.71
N GLY A 168 -9.96 -0.60 6.81
CA GLY A 168 -11.40 -0.45 6.57
C GLY A 168 -11.79 0.74 5.69
N ASP A 169 -10.81 1.45 5.09
CA ASP A 169 -11.12 2.49 4.10
C ASP A 169 -11.38 1.85 2.73
N ILE A 170 -12.19 2.51 1.91
CA ILE A 170 -12.54 2.08 0.56
C ILE A 170 -11.63 2.76 -0.46
N CYS A 171 -10.90 1.96 -1.22
CA CYS A 171 -10.04 2.41 -2.31
C CYS A 171 -10.89 2.68 -3.56
N TYR A 172 -10.86 3.92 -4.06
CA TYR A 172 -11.68 4.35 -5.20
C TYR A 172 -10.86 4.70 -6.46
N VAL A 173 -9.53 4.63 -6.37
CA VAL A 173 -8.58 4.89 -7.47
C VAL A 173 -8.12 3.64 -8.19
#